data_AF-A0A202E5L8-F1
#
_entry.id   AF-A0A202E5L8-F1
#
_cell.length_a   1.000
_cell.length_b   1.000
_cell.length_c   1.000
_cell.angle_alpha   90.00
_cell.angle_beta   90.00
_cell.angle_gamma   90.00
#
_symmetry.space_group_name_H-M   'P 1'
#
loop_
_entity.id
_entity.type
_entity.pdbx_description
1 polymer ?
#
loop_
_entity_poly.entity_id
_entity_poly.type
_entity_poly.pdbx_seq_one_letter_code
_entity_poly.pdbx_strand_id
1 'polypeptide(L)'
;MVNRSYRANSVVSDAVEDRVETFDSNILKNRMFTIDDGDELVDHYATAIAYAQHAAAETDERYGFRDDLHSATDQAAEGLEAAFEDHIDVLVAEACAIIAQRQDLELFEGNEEEIEDAVHEARNWLQAHEGAAKRAEVWEEVCE
;
A
#
# COMPACT_ATOMS: atom_id res chain seq x y z
N MET A 1 -0.51 7.71 15.15
CA MET A 1 -0.59 6.29 15.52
C MET A 1 -2.02 5.91 15.88
N VAL A 2 -2.72 5.32 14.92
CA VAL A 2 -4.06 4.75 15.11
C VAL A 2 -3.93 3.43 15.86
N ASN A 3 -4.82 3.16 16.83
CA ASN A 3 -4.72 1.97 17.69
C ASN A 3 -5.39 0.76 17.00
N ARG A 4 -4.70 0.20 16.02
CA ARG A 4 -5.14 -0.95 15.22
C ARG A 4 -5.03 -2.27 16.00
N SER A 5 -5.88 -3.24 15.65
CA SER A 5 -5.74 -4.60 16.16
C SER A 5 -4.44 -5.24 15.65
N TYR A 6 -3.91 -6.25 16.36
CA TYR A 6 -2.69 -6.96 15.92
C TYR A 6 -2.81 -7.51 14.49
N ARG A 7 -3.97 -8.06 14.13
CA ARG A 7 -4.23 -8.58 12.78
C ARG A 7 -4.30 -7.47 11.73
N ALA A 8 -4.97 -6.35 12.04
CA ALA A 8 -5.00 -5.20 11.14
C ALA A 8 -3.60 -4.60 10.92
N ASN A 9 -2.75 -4.58 11.96
CA ASN A 9 -1.35 -4.18 11.80
C ASN A 9 -0.56 -5.14 10.91
N SER A 10 -0.81 -6.45 10.99
CA SER A 10 -0.16 -7.42 10.08
C SER A 10 -0.54 -7.13 8.63
N VAL A 11 -1.83 -6.96 8.34
CA VAL A 11 -2.31 -6.67 6.96
C VAL A 11 -1.62 -5.44 6.37
N VAL A 12 -1.48 -4.36 7.15
CA VAL A 12 -0.79 -3.16 6.70
C VAL A 12 0.71 -3.40 6.55
N SER A 13 1.36 -4.03 7.53
CA SER A 13 2.80 -4.29 7.51
C SER A 13 3.19 -5.14 6.30
N ASP A 14 2.43 -6.21 6.02
CA ASP A 14 2.69 -7.12 4.90
C ASP A 14 2.57 -6.36 3.57
N ALA A 15 1.49 -5.59 3.37
CA ALA A 15 1.29 -4.80 2.16
C ALA A 15 2.35 -3.70 1.98
N VAL A 16 2.79 -3.06 3.07
CA VAL A 16 3.84 -2.03 3.01
C VAL A 16 5.20 -2.64 2.71
N GLU A 17 5.55 -3.76 3.35
CA GLU A 17 6.82 -4.46 3.12
C GLU A 17 6.98 -4.89 1.66
N ASP A 18 5.92 -5.46 1.05
CA ASP A 18 5.93 -5.84 -0.37
C ASP A 18 6.26 -4.65 -1.29
N ARG A 19 5.79 -3.45 -0.96
CA ARG A 19 6.08 -2.24 -1.75
C ARG A 19 7.44 -1.66 -1.46
N VAL A 20 7.92 -1.71 -0.21
CA VAL A 20 9.29 -1.33 0.15
C VAL A 20 10.30 -2.17 -0.62
N GLU A 21 10.07 -3.48 -0.76
CA GLU A 21 10.93 -4.40 -1.50
C GLU A 21 10.97 -4.14 -3.01
N THR A 22 9.98 -3.42 -3.54
CA THR A 22 9.92 -3.05 -4.97
C THR A 22 10.92 -1.96 -5.34
N PHE A 23 11.34 -1.14 -4.38
CA PHE A 23 12.26 -0.04 -4.63
C PHE A 23 13.70 -0.43 -4.31
N ASP A 24 14.67 0.18 -4.98
CA ASP A 24 16.09 0.07 -4.72
C ASP A 24 16.58 1.24 -3.86
N SER A 25 16.11 2.46 -4.15
CA SER A 25 16.49 3.68 -3.43
C SER A 25 16.03 3.69 -1.97
N ASN A 26 16.95 4.01 -1.07
CA ASN A 26 16.64 4.18 0.35
C ASN A 26 15.65 5.32 0.62
N ILE A 27 15.65 6.36 -0.22
CA ILE A 27 14.72 7.50 -0.10
C ILE A 27 13.28 7.01 -0.30
N LEU A 28 13.03 6.23 -1.36
CA LEU A 28 11.73 5.66 -1.64
C LEU A 28 11.33 4.63 -0.58
N LYS A 29 12.24 3.73 -0.18
CA LYS A 29 12.00 2.75 0.91
C LYS A 29 11.54 3.43 2.20
N ASN A 30 12.28 4.44 2.65
CA ASN A 30 11.96 5.18 3.85
C ASN A 30 10.60 5.88 3.75
N ARG A 31 10.26 6.39 2.56
CA ARG A 31 8.95 6.99 2.32
C ARG A 31 7.83 5.95 2.43
N MET A 32 8.02 4.77 1.84
CA MET A 32 7.02 3.68 1.85
C MET A 32 6.71 3.17 3.26
N PHE A 33 7.68 3.15 4.18
CA PHE A 33 7.43 2.79 5.59
C PHE A 33 6.48 3.74 6.34
N THR A 34 6.18 4.91 5.76
CA THR A 34 5.26 5.89 6.35
C THR A 34 4.03 6.14 5.48
N ILE A 35 3.83 5.31 4.44
CA ILE A 35 2.82 5.55 3.40
C ILE A 35 1.39 5.50 3.94
N ASP A 36 1.16 4.74 5.02
CA ASP A 36 -0.15 4.58 5.65
C ASP A 36 -0.38 5.53 6.84
N ASP A 37 0.59 6.38 7.19
CA ASP A 37 0.49 7.19 8.41
C ASP A 37 -0.59 8.27 8.27
N GLY A 38 -1.66 8.11 9.06
CA GLY A 38 -2.78 9.04 9.08
C GLY A 38 -3.86 8.78 8.03
N ASP A 39 -3.73 7.76 7.18
CA ASP A 39 -4.77 7.40 6.21
C ASP A 39 -5.89 6.57 6.89
N GLU A 40 -7.08 7.17 6.96
CA GLU A 40 -8.27 6.55 7.58
C GLU A 40 -8.81 5.37 6.75
N LEU A 41 -8.64 5.39 5.42
CA LEU A 41 -9.14 4.35 4.54
C LEU A 41 -8.31 3.08 4.66
N VAL A 42 -6.98 3.20 4.81
CA VAL A 42 -6.08 2.09 5.15
C VAL A 42 -6.51 1.45 6.47
N ASP A 43 -6.82 2.24 7.50
CA ASP A 43 -7.29 1.73 8.79
C ASP A 43 -8.60 0.93 8.66
N HIS A 44 -9.55 1.45 7.88
CA HIS A 44 -10.84 0.81 7.63
C HIS A 44 -10.70 -0.49 6.84
N TYR A 45 -9.90 -0.51 5.77
CA TYR A 45 -9.64 -1.73 5.01
C TYR A 45 -8.94 -2.78 5.85
N ALA A 46 -7.83 -2.43 6.51
CA ALA A 46 -7.07 -3.37 7.34
C ALA A 46 -7.93 -3.99 8.45
N THR A 47 -8.80 -3.18 9.06
CA THR A 47 -9.75 -3.65 10.07
C THR A 47 -10.80 -4.59 9.48
N ALA A 48 -11.36 -4.26 8.30
CA ALA A 48 -12.36 -5.09 7.63
C ALA A 48 -11.78 -6.44 7.18
N ILE A 49 -10.58 -6.43 6.58
CA ILE A 49 -9.84 -7.64 6.17
C ILE A 49 -9.59 -8.54 7.39
N ALA A 50 -9.08 -7.97 8.48
CA ALA A 50 -8.80 -8.71 9.70
C ALA A 50 -10.06 -9.39 10.28
N TYR A 51 -11.24 -8.75 10.19
CA TYR A 51 -12.49 -9.35 10.61
C TYR A 51 -12.98 -10.44 9.64
N ALA A 52 -12.86 -10.24 8.33
CA ALA A 52 -13.24 -11.22 7.32
C ALA A 52 -12.38 -12.49 7.43
N GLN A 53 -11.05 -12.34 7.51
CA GLN A 53 -10.11 -13.45 7.73
C GLN A 53 -10.39 -14.18 9.04
N HIS A 54 -10.71 -13.46 10.12
CA HIS A 54 -11.09 -14.11 11.38
C HIS A 54 -12.37 -14.93 11.26
N ALA A 55 -13.39 -14.41 10.59
CA ALA A 55 -14.64 -15.12 10.36
C ALA A 55 -14.44 -16.36 9.46
N ALA A 56 -13.59 -16.27 8.44
CA ALA A 56 -13.21 -17.39 7.58
C ALA A 56 -12.50 -18.50 8.38
N ALA A 57 -11.56 -18.13 9.27
CA ALA A 57 -10.87 -19.09 10.14
C ALA A 57 -11.80 -19.76 11.16
N GLU A 58 -12.68 -18.99 11.82
CA GLU A 58 -13.66 -19.54 12.76
C GLU A 58 -14.67 -20.47 12.06
N THR A 59 -15.06 -20.17 10.83
CA THR A 59 -15.98 -21.03 10.08
C THR A 59 -15.31 -22.35 9.66
N ASP A 60 -14.04 -22.32 9.26
CA ASP A 60 -13.26 -23.51 8.92
C ASP A 60 -13.03 -24.42 10.13
N GLU A 61 -12.56 -23.88 11.26
CA GLU A 61 -12.22 -24.67 12.46
C GLU A 61 -13.45 -25.18 13.22
N ARG A 62 -14.51 -24.38 13.31
CA ARG A 62 -15.65 -24.66 14.20
C ARG A 62 -16.71 -25.57 13.58
N TYR A 63 -16.83 -25.55 12.25
CA TYR A 63 -17.88 -26.28 11.54
C TYR A 63 -17.36 -27.45 10.69
N GLY A 64 -16.03 -27.57 10.51
CA GLY A 64 -15.38 -28.77 9.96
C GLY A 64 -15.72 -29.08 8.49
N PHE A 65 -16.38 -28.15 7.80
CA PHE A 65 -16.69 -28.20 6.39
C PHE A 65 -16.50 -26.80 5.81
N ARG A 66 -15.86 -26.72 4.63
CA ARG A 66 -15.93 -25.57 3.72
C ARG A 66 -17.38 -25.41 3.27
N ASP A 67 -18.20 -24.81 4.13
CA ASP A 67 -19.61 -24.50 3.88
C ASP A 67 -19.73 -23.14 3.18
N ASP A 68 -20.91 -22.82 2.66
CA ASP A 68 -21.17 -21.60 1.87
C ASP A 68 -20.76 -20.31 2.62
N LEU A 69 -20.83 -20.31 3.97
CA LEU A 69 -20.41 -19.20 4.82
C LEU A 69 -18.89 -18.98 4.82
N HIS A 70 -18.09 -20.06 4.80
CA HIS A 70 -16.64 -19.94 4.69
C HIS A 70 -16.28 -19.35 3.33
N SER A 71 -16.84 -19.89 2.24
CA SER A 71 -16.59 -19.35 0.90
C SER A 71 -17.02 -17.89 0.75
N ALA A 72 -18.14 -17.48 1.35
CA ALA A 72 -18.57 -16.08 1.32
C ALA A 72 -17.65 -15.14 2.10
N THR A 73 -17.11 -15.59 3.24
CA THR A 73 -16.20 -14.78 4.06
C THR A 73 -14.80 -14.70 3.47
N ASP A 74 -14.33 -15.78 2.86
CA ASP A 74 -13.07 -15.85 2.12
C ASP A 74 -13.10 -14.91 0.89
N GLN A 75 -14.16 -14.99 0.07
CA GLN A 75 -14.35 -14.08 -1.06
C GLN A 75 -14.46 -12.60 -0.64
N ALA A 76 -15.05 -12.34 0.53
CA ALA A 76 -15.10 -10.99 1.08
C ALA A 76 -13.72 -10.50 1.51
N ALA A 77 -12.88 -11.37 2.10
CA ALA A 77 -11.50 -11.05 2.43
C ALA A 77 -10.69 -10.75 1.16
N GLU A 78 -10.72 -11.62 0.16
CA GLU A 78 -10.02 -11.43 -1.12
C GLU A 78 -10.43 -10.12 -1.82
N GLY A 79 -11.73 -9.82 -1.85
CA GLY A 79 -12.23 -8.58 -2.47
C GLY A 79 -11.81 -7.32 -1.71
N LEU A 80 -11.73 -7.38 -0.39
CA LEU A 80 -11.23 -6.29 0.43
C LEU A 80 -9.71 -6.12 0.29
N GLU A 81 -8.95 -7.21 0.23
CA GLU A 81 -7.51 -7.22 0.00
C GLU A 81 -7.16 -6.58 -1.35
N ALA A 82 -7.85 -6.98 -2.44
CA ALA A 82 -7.63 -6.37 -3.75
C ALA A 82 -7.93 -4.85 -3.75
N ALA A 83 -9.01 -4.42 -3.10
CA ALA A 83 -9.35 -3.00 -2.99
C ALA A 83 -8.36 -2.23 -2.10
N PHE A 84 -7.83 -2.88 -1.07
CA PHE A 84 -6.81 -2.32 -0.19
C PHE A 84 -5.47 -2.15 -0.92
N GLU A 85 -5.01 -3.16 -1.65
CA GLU A 85 -3.81 -3.08 -2.48
C GLU A 85 -3.92 -1.98 -3.54
N ASP A 86 -5.08 -1.86 -4.20
CA ASP A 86 -5.34 -0.79 -5.16
C ASP A 86 -5.24 0.62 -4.53
N HIS A 87 -5.65 0.77 -3.27
CA HIS A 87 -5.53 2.02 -2.51
C HIS A 87 -4.08 2.29 -2.08
N ILE A 88 -3.36 1.27 -1.61
CA ILE A 88 -1.93 1.40 -1.33
C ILE A 88 -1.17 1.84 -2.58
N ASP A 89 -1.49 1.27 -3.75
CA ASP A 89 -0.89 1.69 -5.02
C ASP A 89 -1.15 3.16 -5.36
N VAL A 90 -2.33 3.70 -4.99
CA VAL A 90 -2.62 5.13 -5.14
C VAL A 90 -1.71 5.96 -4.24
N LEU A 91 -1.57 5.60 -2.96
CA LEU A 91 -0.68 6.31 -2.03
C LEU A 91 0.78 6.24 -2.47
N VAL A 92 1.23 5.07 -2.94
CA VAL A 92 2.58 4.89 -3.51
C VAL A 92 2.79 5.81 -4.72
N ALA A 93 1.79 5.92 -5.61
CA ALA A 93 1.86 6.81 -6.75
C ALA A 93 1.99 8.28 -6.32
N GLU A 94 1.20 8.73 -5.35
CA GLU A 94 1.30 10.09 -4.78
C GLU A 94 2.68 10.36 -4.20
N ALA A 95 3.23 9.41 -3.43
CA ALA A 95 4.58 9.54 -2.86
C ALA A 95 5.68 9.57 -3.94
N CYS A 96 5.56 8.71 -4.96
CA CYS A 96 6.48 8.73 -6.10
C CYS A 96 6.41 10.07 -6.85
N ALA A 97 5.21 10.66 -7.00
CA ALA A 97 5.04 11.94 -7.68
C ALA A 97 5.72 13.09 -6.92
N ILE A 98 5.58 13.14 -5.59
CA ILE A 98 6.28 14.11 -4.72
C ILE A 98 7.80 14.03 -4.95
N ILE A 99 8.36 12.82 -4.90
CA ILE A 99 9.80 12.61 -5.11
C ILE A 99 10.20 12.96 -6.54
N ALA A 100 9.45 12.51 -7.55
CA ALA A 100 9.74 12.76 -8.97
C ALA A 100 9.73 14.27 -9.33
N GLN A 101 8.90 15.05 -8.64
CA GLN A 101 8.82 16.50 -8.77
C GLN A 101 9.83 17.24 -7.89
N ARG A 102 10.67 16.52 -7.14
CA ARG A 102 11.62 17.10 -6.19
C ARG A 102 10.93 18.00 -5.16
N GLN A 103 9.70 17.64 -4.78
CA GLN A 103 9.00 18.29 -3.68
C GLN A 103 9.45 17.70 -2.35
N ASP A 104 9.48 18.53 -1.31
CA ASP A 104 9.87 18.17 0.05
C ASP A 104 11.27 17.51 0.15
N LEU A 105 12.21 17.90 -0.75
CA LEU A 105 13.55 17.30 -0.78
C LEU A 105 14.34 17.50 0.52
N GLU A 106 14.05 18.58 1.26
CA GLU A 106 14.64 18.87 2.56
C GLU A 106 14.30 17.83 3.63
N LEU A 107 13.28 16.99 3.41
CA LEU A 107 12.89 15.92 4.32
C LEU A 107 13.73 14.65 4.13
N PHE A 108 14.51 14.55 3.04
CA PHE A 108 15.31 13.37 2.74
C PHE A 108 16.77 13.56 3.18
N GLU A 109 17.26 12.61 3.96
CA GLU A 109 18.69 12.48 4.26
C GLU A 109 19.36 11.77 3.07
N GLY A 110 19.88 12.53 2.11
CA GLY A 110 20.58 12.00 0.94
C GLY A 110 21.43 13.05 0.24
N ASN A 111 22.44 12.58 -0.50
CA ASN A 111 23.20 13.44 -1.41
C ASN A 111 22.48 13.60 -2.77
N GLU A 112 22.94 14.53 -3.62
CA GLU A 112 22.28 14.81 -4.91
C GLU A 112 22.20 13.58 -5.84
N GLU A 113 23.20 12.70 -5.83
CA GLU A 113 23.20 11.47 -6.64
C GLU A 113 22.10 10.50 -6.16
N GLU A 114 21.98 10.31 -4.84
CA GLU A 114 20.92 9.47 -4.25
C GLU A 114 19.52 10.02 -4.53
N ILE A 115 19.38 11.35 -4.52
CA ILE A 115 18.12 12.02 -4.88
C ILE A 115 17.80 11.83 -6.37
N GLU A 116 18.79 11.96 -7.25
CA GLU A 116 18.60 11.74 -8.69
C GLU A 116 18.20 10.31 -9.01
N ASP A 117 18.81 9.32 -8.36
CA ASP A 117 18.43 7.92 -8.51
C ASP A 117 16.99 7.68 -8.04
N ALA A 118 16.61 8.22 -6.88
CA ALA A 118 15.25 8.14 -6.37
C ALA A 118 14.23 8.78 -7.32
N VAL A 119 14.55 9.93 -7.91
CA VAL A 119 13.69 10.63 -8.88
C VAL A 119 13.49 9.78 -10.14
N HIS A 120 14.57 9.21 -10.69
CA HIS A 120 14.48 8.35 -11.88
C HIS A 120 13.66 7.10 -11.58
N GLU A 121 13.90 6.46 -10.44
CA GLU A 121 13.17 5.28 -10.01
C GLU A 121 11.67 5.56 -9.82
N ALA A 122 11.33 6.65 -9.12
CA ALA A 122 9.95 7.07 -8.92
C ALA A 122 9.21 7.29 -10.25
N ARG A 123 9.86 7.93 -11.23
CA ARG A 123 9.31 8.12 -12.58
C ARG A 123 9.11 6.79 -13.30
N ASN A 124 10.10 5.90 -13.25
CA ASN A 124 10.00 4.58 -13.87
C ASN A 124 8.83 3.78 -13.27
N TRP A 125 8.67 3.84 -11.94
CA TRP A 125 7.57 3.17 -11.27
C TRP A 125 6.21 3.73 -11.73
N LEU A 126 6.06 5.06 -11.75
CA LEU A 126 4.82 5.71 -12.20
C LEU A 126 4.48 5.35 -13.66
N GLN A 127 5.48 5.32 -14.55
CA GLN A 127 5.29 4.91 -15.95
C GLN A 127 4.87 3.43 -16.07
N ALA A 128 5.42 2.55 -15.24
CA ALA A 128 5.04 1.15 -15.23
C ALA A 128 3.64 0.92 -14.63
N HIS A 129 3.17 1.82 -13.76
CA HIS A 129 1.90 1.73 -13.03
C HIS A 129 0.92 2.85 -13.42
N GLU A 130 0.72 3.06 -14.74
CA GLU A 130 -0.17 4.09 -15.29
C GLU A 130 -1.58 4.08 -14.66
N GLY A 131 -2.13 2.90 -14.37
CA GLY A 131 -3.44 2.78 -13.74
C GLY A 131 -3.49 3.41 -12.35
N ALA A 132 -2.48 3.14 -11.51
CA ALA A 132 -2.36 3.71 -10.18
C ALA A 132 -2.11 5.22 -10.25
N ALA A 133 -1.18 5.66 -11.10
CA ALA A 133 -0.88 7.08 -11.31
C ALA A 133 -2.10 7.89 -11.77
N LYS A 134 -2.95 7.32 -12.63
CA LYS A 134 -4.21 7.97 -13.04
C LYS A 134 -5.23 8.05 -11.91
N ARG A 135 -5.38 7.01 -11.09
CA ARG A 135 -6.29 7.02 -9.94
C ARG A 135 -5.86 8.01 -8.86
N ALA A 136 -4.54 8.18 -8.71
CA ALA A 136 -3.92 9.18 -7.85
C ALA A 136 -3.94 10.61 -8.45
N GLU A 137 -4.41 10.77 -9.69
CA GLU A 137 -4.41 12.06 -10.41
C GLU A 137 -3.01 12.67 -10.63
N VAL A 138 -1.95 11.86 -10.61
CA VAL A 138 -0.54 12.29 -10.76
C VAL A 138 0.11 11.90 -12.10
N TRP A 139 -0.69 11.45 -13.07
CA TRP A 139 -0.17 10.98 -14.36
C TRP A 139 0.37 12.10 -15.25
N GLU A 140 -0.15 13.32 -15.10
CA GLU A 140 0.29 14.45 -15.92
C GLU A 140 1.75 14.79 -15.62
N GLU A 141 2.17 14.65 -14.38
CA GLU A 141 3.50 14.96 -13.88
C GLU A 141 4.55 13.89 -14.23
N VAL A 142 4.10 12.76 -14.76
CA VAL A 142 4.95 11.69 -15.32
C VAL A 142 5.29 11.96 -16.79
N CYS A 143 4.46 12.74 -17.48
CA CYS A 143 4.54 12.97 -18.92
C CYS A 143 5.31 14.26 -19.31
N GLU A 144 5.66 15.10 -18.33
CA GLU A 144 6.47 16.32 -18.51
C GLU A 144 7.98 16.07 -18.33
#